data_AF-A0A6J4RRB4-F1
#
_entry.id   AF-A0A6J4RRB4-F1
#
_cell.length_a   1.000
_cell.length_b   1.000
_cell.length_c   1.000
_cell.angle_alpha   90.00
_cell.angle_beta   90.00
_cell.angle_gamma   90.00
#
_symmetry.space_group_name_H-M   'P 1'
#
loop_
_entity.id
_entity.type
_entity.pdbx_description
1 polymer ?
#
loop_
_entity_poly.entity_id
_entity_poly.type
_entity_poly.pdbx_seq_one_letter_code
_entity_poly.pdbx_strand_id
1 'polypeptide(L)' 'MGDGSADDAKGRIKEAGGALTGDDDLKNEGKVDQASGTVKDKVGDAADKAKDAVNKD' A
#
# COMPACT_ATOMS: atom_id res chain seq x y z
N MET A 1 -3.18 -2.88 14.80
CA MET A 1 -3.49 -3.72 13.62
C MET A 1 -4.93 -3.44 13.22
N GLY A 2 -5.17 -2.45 12.36
CA GLY A 2 -6.52 -2.06 11.96
C GLY A 2 -6.52 -1.32 10.62
N ASP A 3 -5.50 -0.52 10.36
CA ASP A 3 -5.38 0.28 9.14
C ASP A 3 -5.03 -0.54 7.89
N GLY A 4 -3.98 -1.38 7.93
CA GLY A 4 -3.52 -2.08 6.72
C GLY A 4 -4.57 -2.94 6.01
N SER A 5 -5.41 -3.68 6.75
CA SER A 5 -6.47 -4.50 6.14
C SER A 5 -7.66 -3.69 5.63
N ALA A 6 -7.95 -2.54 6.26
CA ALA A 6 -9.03 -1.65 5.85
C ALA A 6 -8.65 -0.88 4.58
N ASP A 7 -7.41 -0.40 4.49
CA ASP A 7 -6.87 0.27 3.30
C ASP A 7 -6.74 -0.69 2.10
N ASP A 8 -6.29 -1.94 2.32
CA ASP A 8 -6.29 -2.98 1.28
C ASP A 8 -7.69 -3.28 0.75
N ALA A 9 -8.67 -3.43 1.65
CA ALA A 9 -10.05 -3.69 1.27
C ALA A 9 -10.65 -2.50 0.49
N LYS A 10 -10.35 -1.28 0.93
CA LYS A 10 -10.79 -0.04 0.27
C LYS A 10 -10.18 0.10 -1.13
N GLY A 11 -8.90 -0.24 -1.29
CA GLY A 11 -8.22 -0.24 -2.60
C GLY A 11 -8.87 -1.22 -3.59
N ARG A 12 -9.17 -2.45 -3.13
CA ARG A 12 -9.87 -3.44 -3.97
C ARG A 12 -11.28 -3.00 -4.35
N ILE A 13 -12.01 -2.37 -3.45
CA ILE A 13 -13.35 -1.81 -3.73
C ILE A 13 -13.26 -0.67 -4.75
N LYS A 14 -12.26 0.21 -4.64
CA LYS A 14 -12.01 1.29 -5.60
C LYS A 14 -11.67 0.76 -6.99
N GLU A 15 -10.83 -0.27 -7.06
CA GLU A 15 -10.44 -0.90 -8.32
C GLU A 15 -11.64 -1.61 -8.99
N ALA A 16 -12.43 -2.36 -8.21
CA ALA A 16 -13.63 -3.01 -8.70
C ALA A 16 -14.71 -2.00 -9.12
N GLY A 17 -14.92 -0.95 -8.33
CA GLY A 17 -15.85 0.13 -8.63
C GLY A 17 -15.47 0.89 -9.90
N GLY A 18 -14.19 1.28 -10.04
CA GLY A 18 -13.64 1.93 -11.23
C GLY A 18 -13.76 1.06 -12.49
N ALA A 19 -13.47 -0.24 -12.37
CA ALA A 19 -13.63 -1.19 -13.48
C ALA A 19 -15.10 -1.40 -13.88
N LEU A 20 -16.04 -1.34 -12.94
CA LEU A 20 -17.47 -1.51 -13.19
C LEU A 20 -18.13 -0.24 -13.77
N THR A 21 -17.72 0.95 -13.32
CA THR A 21 -18.28 2.23 -13.78
C THR A 21 -17.56 2.79 -15.01
N GLY A 22 -16.39 2.25 -15.35
CA GLY A 22 -15.55 2.75 -16.45
C GLY A 22 -14.73 4.00 -16.10
N ASP A 23 -14.61 4.34 -14.82
CA ASP A 23 -13.76 5.43 -14.35
C ASP A 23 -12.31 4.94 -14.21
N ASP A 24 -11.49 5.27 -15.20
CA ASP A 24 -10.06 4.98 -15.19
C ASP A 24 -9.34 5.66 -14.01
N ASP A 25 -9.82 6.81 -13.52
CA ASP A 25 -9.28 7.48 -12.33
C ASP A 25 -9.38 6.62 -11.07
N LEU A 26 -10.56 6.03 -10.79
CA LEU A 26 -10.76 5.17 -9.59
C LEU A 26 -9.91 3.90 -9.62
N LYS A 27 -9.73 3.31 -10.81
CA LYS A 27 -8.89 2.14 -11.03
C LYS A 27 -7.39 2.48 -10.91
N ASN A 28 -6.97 3.63 -11.43
CA ASN A 28 -5.59 4.05 -11.37
C ASN A 28 -5.19 4.45 -9.95
N GLU A 29 -6.08 5.13 -9.23
CA GLU A 29 -5.86 5.53 -7.83
C GLU A 29 -5.69 4.32 -6.92
N GLY A 30 -6.54 3.28 -7.08
CA GLY A 30 -6.40 2.02 -6.33
C GLY A 30 -5.06 1.30 -6.57
N LYS A 31 -4.57 1.28 -7.82
CA LYS A 31 -3.26 0.71 -8.16
C LYS A 31 -2.08 1.52 -7.61
N VAL A 32 -2.17 2.84 -7.68
CA VAL A 32 -1.14 3.76 -7.17
C VAL A 32 -1.03 3.65 -5.66
N ASP A 33 -2.15 3.55 -4.94
CA ASP A 33 -2.17 3.31 -3.49
C ASP A 33 -1.51 1.96 -3.14
N GLN A 34 -1.85 0.89 -3.84
CA GLN A 34 -1.24 -0.43 -3.61
C GLN A 34 0.27 -0.45 -3.86
N ALA A 35 0.70 0.19 -4.95
CA ALA A 35 2.11 0.29 -5.30
C ALA A 35 2.87 1.13 -4.26
N SER A 36 2.29 2.24 -3.85
CA SER A 36 2.88 3.12 -2.82
C SER A 36 2.96 2.43 -1.48
N GLY A 37 1.91 1.70 -1.06
CA GLY A 37 1.91 0.89 0.16
C GLY A 37 3.03 -0.15 0.15
N THR A 38 3.10 -0.96 -0.91
CA THR A 38 4.15 -2.00 -1.06
C THR A 38 5.57 -1.42 -1.02
N VAL A 39 5.78 -0.25 -1.63
CA VAL A 39 7.08 0.44 -1.60
C VAL A 39 7.38 0.95 -0.19
N LYS A 40 6.40 1.55 0.48
CA LYS A 40 6.56 2.09 1.84
C LYS A 40 6.85 0.99 2.85
N ASP A 41 6.18 -0.15 2.74
CA ASP A 41 6.43 -1.32 3.57
C ASP A 41 7.85 -1.85 3.35
N LYS A 42 8.28 -2.04 2.09
CA LYS A 42 9.65 -2.51 1.79
C LYS A 42 10.73 -1.55 2.26
N VAL A 43 10.51 -0.24 2.10
CA VAL A 43 11.45 0.78 2.56
C VAL A 43 11.48 0.83 4.09
N GLY A 44 10.32 0.71 4.75
CA GLY A 44 10.21 0.60 6.20
C GLY A 44 10.98 -0.61 6.73
N ASP A 45 10.70 -1.81 6.23
CA ASP A 45 11.39 -3.05 6.59
C ASP A 45 12.91 -2.97 6.38
N ALA A 46 13.36 -2.38 5.27
CA ALA A 46 14.77 -2.20 4.98
C ALA A 46 15.43 -1.19 5.94
N ALA A 47 14.76 -0.08 6.25
CA ALA A 47 15.24 0.93 7.17
C ALA A 47 15.28 0.41 8.62
N ASP A 48 14.27 -0.34 9.05
CA ASP A 48 14.23 -0.98 10.36
C ASP A 48 15.36 -2.00 10.51
N LYS A 49 15.58 -2.86 9.51
CA LYS A 49 16.72 -3.80 9.53
C LYS A 49 18.07 -3.09 9.56
N ALA A 50 18.22 -2.00 8.84
CA ALA A 50 19.44 -1.21 8.85
C ALA A 50 19.68 -0.54 10.22
N LYS A 51 18.62 -0.01 10.83
CA LYS A 51 18.67 0.54 12.20
C LYS A 51 19.00 -0.53 13.24
N ASP A 52 18.43 -1.72 13.13
CA ASP A 52 18.65 -2.82 14.06
C ASP A 52 20.08 -3.36 13.96
N ALA A 53 20.66 -3.39 12.76
CA ALA A 53 22.06 -3.73 12.54
C ALA A 53 23.03 -2.67 13.07
N VAL A 54 22.67 -1.39 13.00
CA VAL A 54 23.49 -0.26 13.49
C VAL A 54 23.39 -0.05 15.01
N ASN A 55 22.24 -0.33 15.62
CA ASN A 55 22.04 -0.19 17.08
C ASN A 55 22.43 -1.44 17.88
N LYS A 56 23.02 -2.45 17.25
CA LYS A 56 23.52 -3.63 17.95
C LYS A 56 24.92 -3.35 18.54
N ASP A 57 24.96 -2.45 19.52
CA ASP A 57 26.10 -2.18 20.42
C ASP A 57 25.66 -2.41 21.88
#